data_AF-A0A925P6C6-F1
#
_entry.id   AF-A0A925P6C6-F1
#
_cell.length_a   1.000
_cell.length_b   1.000
_cell.length_c   1.000
_cell.angle_alpha   90.00
_cell.angle_beta   90.00
_cell.angle_gamma   90.00
#
_symmetry.space_group_name_H-M   'P 1'
#
loop_
_entity.id
_entity.type
_entity.pdbx_description
1 polymer ?
#
loop_
_entity_poly.entity_id
_entity_poly.type
_entity_poly.pdbx_seq_one_letter_code
_entity_poly.pdbx_strand_id
1 'polypeptide(L)'
;MLKGSALDRLQAKIAPEAVANIPRIASFHQFLVEVMRVKLFTQEAAGTYGPYTFEGRAALEQIVRLIDHILGSTTGQRLKDARLALAGGAQFGKTTLELALAAYCSAVTFLNPIVYLPDDQLAAGIVDAKFRPDVLDQIPWLAQMTKVGRSVNESGKAVNTKGAFMVGDGKRTAVGMFRGLQKPPTTFSADVVIEDEKDDIPANMAALASGRMTVSAQRFHLEIGTQRIHGSGQNKVWESGSKGVVLLACPSTWATFDAARHIKTDFGHEHVVSVPPGFLNPEESWPQICRLALTGTPRRDDPILGFEGDFRHPGSDTVAANYQPGRVFYYANPITGEPLDCDRPIWHHRDPS
;
A
#
# COMPACT_ATOMS: atom_id res chain seq x y z
N MET A 1 34.14 -13.80 32.95
CA MET A 1 33.48 -12.95 31.95
C MET A 1 33.61 -13.60 30.58
N LEU A 2 32.54 -14.20 30.05
CA LEU A 2 32.54 -14.77 28.71
C LEU A 2 32.58 -13.63 27.68
N LYS A 3 33.64 -13.58 26.86
CA LYS A 3 33.74 -12.62 25.74
C LYS A 3 32.66 -12.99 24.72
N GLY A 4 31.63 -12.14 24.60
CA GLY A 4 30.64 -12.26 23.53
C GLY A 4 31.30 -12.36 22.16
N SER A 5 30.64 -13.09 21.25
CA SER A 5 31.10 -13.34 19.90
C SER A 5 31.42 -12.02 19.18
N ALA A 6 32.26 -12.05 18.14
CA ALA A 6 32.53 -10.84 17.35
C ALA A 6 31.25 -10.25 16.74
N LEU A 7 30.27 -11.11 16.46
CA LEU A 7 28.92 -10.77 16.00
C LEU A 7 28.14 -10.02 17.09
N ASP A 8 28.14 -10.51 18.33
CA ASP A 8 27.43 -9.88 19.46
C ASP A 8 27.98 -8.47 19.72
N ARG A 9 29.30 -8.30 19.61
CA ARG A 9 29.96 -7.00 19.77
C ARG A 9 29.64 -6.04 18.62
N LEU A 10 29.47 -6.54 17.40
CA LEU A 10 29.09 -5.71 16.26
C LEU A 10 27.60 -5.31 16.36
N GLN A 11 26.73 -6.27 16.69
CA GLN A 11 25.32 -6.03 16.96
C GLN A 11 25.15 -5.00 18.07
N ALA A 12 25.88 -5.10 19.19
CA ALA A 12 25.83 -4.10 20.25
C ALA A 12 26.23 -2.68 19.80
N LYS A 13 27.15 -2.54 18.83
CA LYS A 13 27.57 -1.23 18.29
C LYS A 13 26.55 -0.58 17.36
N ILE A 14 25.71 -1.38 16.71
CA ILE A 14 24.73 -0.90 15.73
C ILE A 14 23.30 -1.03 16.24
N ALA A 15 23.07 -1.75 17.34
CA ALA A 15 21.75 -1.95 17.90
C ALA A 15 21.08 -0.59 18.14
N PRO A 16 19.82 -0.45 17.73
CA PRO A 16 19.00 0.69 18.12
C PRO A 16 18.88 0.79 19.64
N GLU A 17 18.56 1.98 20.13
CA GLU A 17 18.36 2.18 21.56
C GLU A 17 17.11 1.43 22.03
N ALA A 18 17.17 0.85 23.22
CA ALA A 18 16.00 0.21 23.81
C ALA A 18 14.99 1.30 24.19
N VAL A 19 13.80 1.24 23.60
CA VAL A 19 12.73 2.20 23.86
C VAL A 19 11.79 1.66 24.92
N ALA A 20 11.59 2.41 26.00
CA ALA A 20 10.57 2.11 26.99
C ALA A 20 9.18 2.48 26.46
N ASN A 21 8.14 1.71 26.83
CA ASN A 21 6.74 2.01 26.53
C ASN A 21 6.36 2.02 25.03
N ILE A 22 6.84 1.04 24.27
CA ILE A 22 6.33 0.79 22.90
C ILE A 22 4.85 0.41 22.98
N PRO A 23 3.94 1.07 22.24
CA PRO A 23 2.52 0.76 22.26
C PRO A 23 2.26 -0.67 21.80
N ARG A 24 1.30 -1.35 22.45
CA ARG A 24 0.86 -2.68 22.03
C ARG A 24 -0.07 -2.55 20.83
N ILE A 25 0.44 -2.88 19.66
CA ILE A 25 -0.29 -2.86 18.40
C ILE A 25 -0.57 -4.31 17.99
N ALA A 26 -1.84 -4.65 17.80
CA ALA A 26 -2.30 -6.01 17.52
C ALA A 26 -2.35 -6.32 16.01
N SER A 27 -2.53 -5.30 15.18
CA SER A 27 -2.73 -5.48 13.74
C SER A 27 -2.17 -4.31 12.92
N PHE A 28 -1.94 -4.56 11.63
CA PHE A 28 -1.59 -3.55 10.65
C PHE A 28 -2.71 -2.52 10.47
N HIS A 29 -3.98 -2.94 10.51
CA HIS A 29 -5.11 -2.00 10.55
C HIS A 29 -4.97 -1.04 11.74
N GLN A 30 -4.78 -1.57 12.95
CA GLN A 30 -4.58 -0.75 14.15
C GLN A 30 -3.36 0.17 14.01
N PHE A 31 -2.25 -0.34 13.45
CA PHE A 31 -1.07 0.47 13.18
C PHE A 31 -1.39 1.67 12.29
N LEU A 32 -2.16 1.47 11.23
CA LEU A 32 -2.59 2.56 10.36
C LEU A 32 -3.43 3.58 11.15
N VAL A 33 -4.53 3.16 11.78
CA VAL A 33 -5.49 4.13 12.34
C VAL A 33 -5.02 4.80 13.64
N GLU A 34 -4.20 4.14 14.46
CA GLU A 34 -3.78 4.67 15.76
C GLU A 34 -2.38 5.29 15.74
N VAL A 35 -1.47 4.75 14.92
CA VAL A 35 -0.05 5.14 14.94
C VAL A 35 0.31 6.01 13.75
N MET A 36 -0.08 5.60 12.53
CA MET A 36 0.34 6.31 11.33
C MET A 36 -0.22 7.72 11.28
N ARG A 37 0.59 8.59 10.69
CA ARG A 37 0.25 9.97 10.38
C ARG A 37 0.42 10.20 8.88
N VAL A 38 -0.39 11.09 8.33
CA VAL A 38 -0.33 11.48 6.91
C VAL A 38 -0.42 12.98 6.76
N LYS A 39 0.21 13.50 5.71
CA LYS A 39 0.11 14.91 5.34
C LYS A 39 -1.36 15.27 5.08
N LEU A 40 -1.81 16.35 5.70
CA LEU A 40 -3.11 16.94 5.44
C LEU A 40 -3.01 17.90 4.26
N PHE A 41 -3.99 17.80 3.36
CA PHE A 41 -4.08 18.63 2.14
C PHE A 41 -5.29 19.59 2.18
N THR A 42 -5.91 19.76 3.35
CA THR A 42 -6.97 20.76 3.55
C THR A 42 -6.38 22.17 3.56
N GLN A 43 -7.14 23.17 3.13
CA GLN A 43 -6.67 24.56 3.10
C GLN A 43 -6.23 25.07 4.47
N GLU A 44 -6.89 24.61 5.54
CA GLU A 44 -6.64 25.05 6.92
C GLU A 44 -5.43 24.39 7.58
N ALA A 45 -5.02 23.20 7.11
CA ALA A 45 -3.97 22.39 7.74
C ALA A 45 -2.89 21.94 6.75
N ALA A 46 -2.78 22.59 5.59
CA ALA A 46 -1.84 22.24 4.53
C ALA A 46 -0.40 22.18 5.07
N GLY A 47 0.25 21.04 4.88
CA GLY A 47 1.63 20.81 5.32
C GLY A 47 1.78 20.34 6.78
N THR A 48 0.68 20.14 7.50
CA THR A 48 0.67 19.46 8.80
C THR A 48 0.40 17.96 8.64
N TYR A 49 0.63 17.18 9.71
CA TYR A 49 0.32 15.77 9.76
C TYR A 49 -0.87 15.51 10.67
N GLY A 50 -1.83 14.72 10.20
CA GLY A 50 -2.98 14.23 10.96
C GLY A 50 -2.99 12.71 11.07
N PRO A 51 -3.92 12.14 11.86
CA PRO A 51 -4.12 10.69 11.90
C PRO A 51 -4.45 10.14 10.52
N TYR A 52 -3.93 8.95 10.20
CA TYR A 52 -4.40 8.22 9.03
C TYR A 52 -5.88 7.85 9.21
N THR A 53 -6.69 8.09 8.18
CA THR A 53 -8.08 7.64 8.11
C THR A 53 -8.30 6.88 6.81
N PHE A 54 -9.31 6.01 6.79
CA PHE A 54 -9.79 5.38 5.56
C PHE A 54 -10.78 6.26 4.78
N GLU A 55 -11.09 7.46 5.27
CA GLU A 55 -11.98 8.40 4.58
C GLU A 55 -11.44 8.76 3.20
N GLY A 56 -12.29 8.67 2.17
CA GLY A 56 -11.88 8.84 0.78
C GLY A 56 -10.97 7.74 0.21
N ARG A 57 -10.68 6.70 1.00
CA ARG A 57 -9.87 5.52 0.61
C ARG A 57 -10.41 4.22 1.21
N ALA A 58 -11.72 4.16 1.47
CA ALA A 58 -12.37 3.05 2.18
C ALA A 58 -12.14 1.70 1.48
N ALA A 59 -11.92 1.71 0.16
CA ALA A 59 -11.55 0.51 -0.59
C ALA A 59 -10.30 -0.17 -0.04
N LEU A 60 -9.30 0.59 0.40
CA LEU A 60 -8.07 0.03 0.96
C LEU A 60 -8.28 -0.71 2.28
N GLU A 61 -9.36 -0.44 3.01
CA GLU A 61 -9.58 -1.07 4.32
C GLU A 61 -9.73 -2.58 4.20
N GLN A 62 -10.43 -3.07 3.16
CA GLN A 62 -10.59 -4.50 2.93
C GLN A 62 -9.25 -5.17 2.56
N ILE A 63 -8.40 -4.48 1.80
CA ILE A 63 -7.03 -4.92 1.51
C ILE A 63 -6.19 -5.01 2.79
N VAL A 64 -6.31 -4.02 3.68
CA VAL A 64 -5.64 -4.01 4.98
C VAL A 64 -6.11 -5.17 5.86
N ARG A 65 -7.41 -5.48 5.89
CA ARG A 65 -7.97 -6.63 6.61
C ARG A 65 -7.41 -7.95 6.08
N LEU A 66 -7.24 -8.07 4.76
CA LEU A 66 -6.60 -9.24 4.15
C LEU A 66 -5.12 -9.36 4.55
N ILE A 67 -4.38 -8.24 4.59
CA ILE A 67 -2.99 -8.24 5.08
C ILE A 67 -2.94 -8.67 6.55
N ASP A 68 -3.85 -8.19 7.39
CA ASP A 68 -3.95 -8.61 8.79
C ASP A 68 -4.21 -10.10 8.94
N HIS A 69 -5.07 -10.67 8.09
CA HIS A 69 -5.28 -12.10 8.05
C HIS A 69 -4.01 -12.86 7.65
N ILE A 70 -3.32 -12.42 6.58
CA ILE A 70 -2.08 -13.04 6.09
C ILE A 70 -0.98 -13.03 7.16
N LEU A 71 -0.85 -11.92 7.89
CA LEU A 71 0.12 -11.77 8.98
C LEU A 71 -0.31 -12.45 10.29
N GLY A 72 -1.51 -13.05 10.31
CA GLY A 72 -2.06 -13.78 11.44
C GLY A 72 -2.56 -12.89 12.58
N SER A 73 -2.74 -11.59 12.35
CA SER A 73 -3.24 -10.66 13.37
C SER A 73 -4.68 -10.97 13.80
N THR A 74 -5.50 -11.55 12.92
CA THR A 74 -6.89 -11.91 13.25
C THR A 74 -7.05 -13.35 13.74
N THR A 75 -6.20 -14.27 13.28
CA THR A 75 -6.33 -15.72 13.52
C THR A 75 -5.30 -16.27 14.52
N GLY A 76 -4.24 -15.51 14.81
CA GLY A 76 -3.05 -16.00 15.50
C GLY A 76 -2.16 -16.90 14.65
N GLN A 77 -2.54 -17.21 13.41
CA GLN A 77 -1.82 -18.08 12.49
C GLN A 77 -1.49 -17.35 11.20
N ARG A 78 -0.20 -17.28 10.88
CA ARG A 78 0.30 -16.65 9.65
C ARG A 78 -0.02 -17.53 8.44
N LEU A 79 -0.51 -16.92 7.37
CA LEU A 79 -0.60 -17.58 6.07
C LEU A 79 0.77 -17.57 5.40
N LYS A 80 1.36 -18.75 5.30
CA LYS A 80 2.62 -18.96 4.61
C LYS A 80 2.42 -18.88 3.10
N ASP A 81 3.42 -18.36 2.39
CA ASP A 81 3.44 -18.32 0.91
C ASP A 81 2.33 -17.46 0.28
N ALA A 82 1.76 -16.55 1.06
CA ALA A 82 0.74 -15.64 0.58
C ALA A 82 1.30 -14.67 -0.45
N ARG A 83 0.51 -14.41 -1.51
CA ARG A 83 0.77 -13.38 -2.50
C ARG A 83 -0.46 -12.51 -2.67
N LEU A 84 -0.28 -11.20 -2.62
CA LEU A 84 -1.35 -10.22 -2.80
C LEU A 84 -0.94 -9.22 -3.87
N ALA A 85 -1.76 -9.09 -4.89
CA ALA A 85 -1.58 -8.11 -5.96
C ALA A 85 -2.55 -6.95 -5.74
N LEU A 86 -2.02 -5.77 -5.45
CA LEU A 86 -2.79 -4.53 -5.34
C LEU A 86 -2.67 -3.75 -6.64
N ALA A 87 -3.58 -4.05 -7.56
CA ALA A 87 -3.81 -3.22 -8.74
C ALA A 87 -4.63 -1.97 -8.36
N GLY A 88 -4.30 -0.84 -8.99
CA GLY A 88 -5.05 0.40 -8.80
C GLY A 88 -4.43 1.57 -9.51
N GLY A 89 -5.24 2.57 -9.85
CA GLY A 89 -4.77 3.86 -10.37
C GLY A 89 -3.80 4.59 -9.43
N ALA A 90 -3.13 5.61 -9.96
CA ALA A 90 -2.34 6.52 -9.12
C ALA A 90 -3.21 7.17 -8.02
N GLN A 91 -2.58 7.65 -6.94
CA GLN A 91 -3.23 8.44 -5.89
C GLN A 91 -4.23 7.71 -4.95
N PHE A 92 -4.43 6.40 -5.07
CA PHE A 92 -5.19 5.63 -4.08
C PHE A 92 -4.51 5.49 -2.70
N GLY A 93 -3.28 6.00 -2.54
CA GLY A 93 -2.53 5.91 -1.27
C GLY A 93 -1.68 4.65 -1.10
N LYS A 94 -1.40 3.92 -2.19
CA LYS A 94 -0.61 2.67 -2.19
C LYS A 94 0.79 2.86 -1.59
N THR A 95 1.49 3.95 -1.92
CA THR A 95 2.79 4.26 -1.32
C THR A 95 2.71 4.50 0.20
N THR A 96 1.62 5.07 0.73
CA THR A 96 1.49 5.18 2.19
C THR A 96 1.35 3.79 2.82
N LEU A 97 0.62 2.90 2.15
CA LEU A 97 0.39 1.52 2.61
C LEU A 97 1.69 0.71 2.66
N GLU A 98 2.51 0.74 1.60
CA GLU A 98 3.78 -0.03 1.55
C GLU A 98 4.77 0.43 2.62
N LEU A 99 4.89 1.75 2.83
CA LEU A 99 5.82 2.32 3.80
C LEU A 99 5.38 2.00 5.23
N ALA A 100 4.06 2.11 5.49
CA ALA A 100 3.47 1.72 6.76
C ALA A 100 3.62 0.22 7.00
N LEU A 101 3.45 -0.63 5.97
CA LEU A 101 3.60 -2.07 6.10
C LEU A 101 5.05 -2.46 6.41
N ALA A 102 6.03 -1.83 5.75
CA ALA A 102 7.44 -2.04 6.07
C ALA A 102 7.76 -1.63 7.51
N ALA A 103 7.22 -0.50 7.99
CA ALA A 103 7.37 -0.07 9.38
C ALA A 103 6.70 -1.03 10.38
N TYR A 104 5.45 -1.43 10.13
CA TYR A 104 4.72 -2.39 10.96
C TYR A 104 5.43 -3.73 11.05
N CYS A 105 5.83 -4.29 9.90
CA CYS A 105 6.54 -5.57 9.84
C CYS A 105 7.85 -5.53 10.63
N SER A 106 8.67 -4.49 10.46
CA SER A 106 9.96 -4.40 11.13
C SER A 106 9.87 -4.07 12.62
N ALA A 107 8.93 -3.21 13.03
CA ALA A 107 8.90 -2.66 14.38
C ALA A 107 7.91 -3.33 15.33
N VAL A 108 6.82 -3.89 14.81
CA VAL A 108 5.77 -4.51 15.62
C VAL A 108 5.91 -6.04 15.59
N THR A 109 6.06 -6.61 14.39
CA THR A 109 6.11 -8.08 14.21
C THR A 109 7.53 -8.63 14.09
N PHE A 110 8.54 -7.75 13.98
CA PHE A 110 9.96 -8.07 13.83
C PHE A 110 10.24 -9.03 12.66
N LEU A 111 9.48 -8.86 11.58
CA LEU A 111 9.73 -9.46 10.28
C LEU A 111 10.70 -8.59 9.49
N ASN A 112 11.43 -9.18 8.54
CA ASN A 112 12.38 -8.49 7.68
C ASN A 112 11.71 -8.08 6.35
N PRO A 113 11.23 -6.83 6.20
CA PRO A 113 10.64 -6.36 4.94
C PRO A 113 11.72 -5.95 3.93
N ILE A 114 11.56 -6.33 2.67
CA ILE A 114 12.30 -5.71 1.56
C ILE A 114 11.31 -5.08 0.60
N VAL A 115 11.42 -3.77 0.43
CA VAL A 115 10.70 -3.00 -0.58
C VAL A 115 11.58 -2.89 -1.81
N TYR A 116 11.13 -3.48 -2.91
CA TYR A 116 11.76 -3.40 -4.21
C TYR A 116 11.09 -2.35 -5.08
N LEU A 117 11.94 -1.55 -5.70
CA LEU A 117 11.57 -0.47 -6.60
C LEU A 117 12.27 -0.71 -7.95
N PRO A 118 11.84 0.00 -9.02
CA PRO A 118 12.48 -0.11 -10.33
C PRO A 118 14.01 0.04 -10.33
N ASP A 119 14.55 0.99 -9.54
CA ASP A 119 15.99 1.23 -9.45
C ASP A 119 16.43 1.78 -8.07
N ASP A 120 17.75 1.82 -7.86
CA ASP A 120 18.36 2.27 -6.60
C ASP A 120 18.24 3.78 -6.36
N GLN A 121 18.10 4.59 -7.41
CA GLN A 121 17.93 6.04 -7.30
C GLN A 121 16.54 6.35 -6.76
N LEU A 122 15.51 5.71 -7.29
CA LEU A 122 14.15 5.79 -6.79
C LEU A 122 14.07 5.25 -5.35
N ALA A 123 14.72 4.12 -5.05
CA ALA A 123 14.79 3.58 -3.69
C ALA A 123 15.42 4.59 -2.70
N ALA A 124 16.55 5.18 -3.08
CA ALA A 124 17.22 6.22 -2.29
C ALA A 124 16.37 7.50 -2.15
N GLY A 125 15.56 7.82 -3.16
CA GLY A 125 14.63 8.94 -3.16
C GLY A 125 13.45 8.71 -2.21
N ILE A 126 12.82 7.54 -2.26
CA ILE A 126 11.71 7.17 -1.36
C ILE A 126 12.14 7.23 0.10
N VAL A 127 13.35 6.77 0.43
CA VAL A 127 13.85 6.80 1.82
C VAL A 127 13.88 8.22 2.37
N ASP A 128 14.42 9.17 1.62
CA ASP A 128 14.60 10.55 2.08
C ASP A 128 13.35 11.40 1.95
N ALA A 129 12.59 11.22 0.86
CA ALA A 129 11.46 12.08 0.56
C ALA A 129 10.16 11.59 1.20
N LYS A 130 10.08 10.30 1.57
CA LYS A 130 8.84 9.69 2.07
C LYS A 130 9.07 8.90 3.37
N PHE A 131 9.85 7.81 3.36
CA PHE A 131 9.93 6.91 4.51
C PHE A 131 10.41 7.60 5.79
N ARG A 132 11.51 8.36 5.74
CA ARG A 132 11.98 9.15 6.87
C ARG A 132 10.98 10.21 7.32
N PRO A 133 10.62 11.21 6.48
CA PRO A 133 9.79 12.32 6.92
C PRO A 133 8.33 11.93 7.19
N ASP A 134 7.75 11.00 6.42
CA ASP A 134 6.32 10.66 6.50
C ASP A 134 6.02 9.49 7.44
N VAL A 135 7.03 8.69 7.82
CA VAL A 135 6.84 7.54 8.72
C VAL A 135 7.69 7.65 9.98
N LEU A 136 9.02 7.68 9.85
CA LEU A 136 9.91 7.63 11.02
C LEU A 136 9.75 8.89 11.86
N ASP A 137 9.89 10.07 11.25
CA ASP A 137 9.87 11.35 11.96
C ASP A 137 8.49 11.64 12.60
N GLN A 138 7.43 10.99 12.12
CA GLN A 138 6.07 11.12 12.65
C GLN A 138 5.76 10.14 13.79
N ILE A 139 6.60 9.14 14.02
CA ILE A 139 6.38 8.08 15.02
C ILE A 139 7.61 8.04 15.94
N PRO A 140 7.63 8.82 17.03
CA PRO A 140 8.84 9.04 17.83
C PRO A 140 9.50 7.76 18.37
N TRP A 141 8.71 6.82 18.87
CA TRP A 141 9.23 5.55 19.39
C TRP A 141 9.83 4.69 18.27
N LEU A 142 9.24 4.72 17.07
CA LEU A 142 9.76 3.98 15.91
C LEU A 142 11.07 4.61 15.42
N ALA A 143 11.17 5.93 15.36
CA ALA A 143 12.40 6.62 15.00
C ALA A 143 13.55 6.24 15.94
N GLN A 144 13.32 6.21 17.26
CA GLN A 144 14.32 5.81 18.25
C GLN A 144 14.76 4.34 18.08
N MET A 145 13.82 3.45 17.74
CA MET A 145 14.09 2.05 17.45
C MET A 145 14.78 1.82 16.09
N THR A 146 14.92 2.83 15.24
CA THR A 146 15.35 2.65 13.84
C THR A 146 16.70 3.30 13.57
N LYS A 147 17.63 2.54 12.98
CA LYS A 147 18.85 3.08 12.39
C LYS A 147 18.85 2.89 10.88
N VAL A 148 18.75 4.00 10.15
CA VAL A 148 18.79 4.02 8.67
C VAL A 148 20.23 4.16 8.18
N GLY A 149 20.54 3.58 7.02
CA GLY A 149 21.84 3.66 6.36
C GLY A 149 22.85 2.61 6.80
N ARG A 150 22.50 1.78 7.80
CA ARG A 150 23.31 0.67 8.30
C ARG A 150 22.44 -0.53 8.61
N SER A 151 22.87 -1.70 8.17
CA SER A 151 22.31 -2.99 8.58
C SER A 151 23.41 -4.03 8.71
N VAL A 152 23.13 -5.17 9.34
CA VAL A 152 24.02 -6.34 9.39
C VAL A 152 23.26 -7.55 8.89
N ASN A 153 23.90 -8.29 7.98
CA ASN A 153 23.33 -9.54 7.48
C ASN A 153 23.55 -10.71 8.46
N GLU A 154 23.01 -11.88 8.12
CA GLU A 154 23.13 -13.11 8.92
C GLU A 154 24.60 -13.52 9.18
N SER A 155 25.52 -13.17 8.29
CA SER A 155 26.96 -13.46 8.45
C SER A 155 27.71 -12.42 9.28
N GLY A 156 27.04 -11.45 9.90
CA GLY A 156 27.68 -10.40 10.69
C GLY A 156 28.37 -9.30 9.87
N LYS A 157 28.17 -9.26 8.56
CA LYS A 157 28.73 -8.23 7.67
C LYS A 157 27.84 -6.99 7.70
N ALA A 158 28.40 -5.86 8.10
CA ALA A 158 27.73 -4.58 8.01
C ALA A 158 27.58 -4.14 6.55
N VAL A 159 26.38 -3.73 6.18
CA VAL A 159 26.05 -3.13 4.89
C VAL A 159 25.63 -1.69 5.14
N ASN A 160 26.45 -0.78 4.63
CA ASN A 160 26.17 0.65 4.65
C ASN A 160 25.54 1.02 3.32
N THR A 161 24.22 0.92 3.23
CA THR A 161 23.46 1.42 2.07
C THR A 161 22.29 2.24 2.56
N LYS A 162 22.01 3.33 1.87
CA LYS A 162 21.00 4.31 2.29
C LYS A 162 19.60 3.70 2.51
N GLY A 163 19.24 2.74 1.67
CA GLY A 163 17.98 2.02 1.77
C GLY A 163 17.91 0.93 2.84
N ALA A 164 19.03 0.51 3.44
CA ALA A 164 18.99 -0.46 4.53
C ALA A 164 18.68 0.24 5.86
N PHE A 165 17.89 -0.42 6.69
CA PHE A 165 17.63 0.01 8.04
C PHE A 165 17.53 -1.17 9.00
N MET A 166 17.83 -0.93 10.26
CA MET A 166 17.71 -1.89 11.35
C MET A 166 16.74 -1.33 12.38
N VAL A 167 15.80 -2.16 12.82
CA VAL A 167 14.83 -1.84 13.87
C VAL A 167 15.03 -2.76 15.06
N GLY A 168 14.99 -2.23 16.28
CA GLY A 168 15.25 -3.02 17.49
C GLY A 168 14.60 -2.44 18.74
N ASP A 169 14.07 -3.31 19.61
CA ASP A 169 13.50 -2.94 20.92
C ASP A 169 14.45 -3.27 22.10
N GLY A 170 15.72 -3.60 21.79
CA GLY A 170 16.71 -4.07 22.76
C GLY A 170 16.66 -5.58 23.05
N LYS A 171 15.62 -6.30 22.60
CA LYS A 171 15.52 -7.77 22.71
C LYS A 171 15.43 -8.45 21.35
N ARG A 172 14.67 -7.87 20.44
CA ARG A 172 14.43 -8.34 19.08
C ARG A 172 15.00 -7.34 18.09
N THR A 173 15.38 -7.84 16.93
CA THR A 173 15.87 -7.02 15.83
C THR A 173 15.27 -7.49 14.52
N ALA A 174 14.94 -6.54 13.65
CA ALA A 174 14.58 -6.79 12.27
C ALA A 174 15.43 -5.91 11.36
N VAL A 175 15.67 -6.40 10.15
CA VAL A 175 16.31 -5.66 9.08
C VAL A 175 15.28 -5.38 8.01
N GLY A 176 15.17 -4.11 7.64
CA GLY A 176 14.41 -3.70 6.47
C GLY A 176 15.31 -3.13 5.38
N MET A 177 14.81 -3.14 4.14
CA MET A 177 15.55 -2.56 3.02
C MET A 177 14.64 -1.97 1.94
N PHE A 178 15.00 -0.80 1.43
CA PHE A 178 14.54 -0.25 0.16
C PHE A 178 15.63 -0.47 -0.90
N ARG A 179 15.28 -1.09 -2.04
CA ARG A 179 16.29 -1.48 -3.04
C ARG A 179 15.74 -1.46 -4.46
N GLY A 180 16.57 -1.06 -5.42
CA GLY A 180 16.28 -1.28 -6.82
C GLY A 180 16.40 -2.76 -7.20
N LEU A 181 15.39 -3.33 -7.86
CA LEU A 181 15.41 -4.75 -8.24
C LEU A 181 16.41 -5.06 -9.39
N GLN A 182 17.05 -4.05 -9.98
CA GLN A 182 18.19 -4.22 -10.90
C GLN A 182 19.39 -4.91 -10.24
N LYS A 183 19.56 -4.75 -8.92
CA LYS A 183 20.68 -5.33 -8.14
C LYS A 183 20.16 -5.82 -6.79
N PRO A 184 19.43 -6.96 -6.79
CA PRO A 184 18.84 -7.49 -5.57
C PRO A 184 19.94 -7.91 -4.58
N PRO A 185 19.72 -7.70 -3.28
CA PRO A 185 20.74 -7.95 -2.27
C PRO A 185 20.87 -9.46 -2.04
N THR A 186 22.03 -10.04 -2.37
CA THR A 186 22.23 -11.50 -2.25
C THR A 186 22.46 -11.98 -0.82
N THR A 187 22.64 -11.06 0.12
CA THR A 187 23.10 -11.34 1.49
C THR A 187 22.03 -11.15 2.56
N PHE A 188 20.83 -10.71 2.18
CA PHE A 188 19.72 -10.51 3.12
C PHE A 188 18.58 -11.48 2.82
N SER A 189 18.00 -12.01 3.89
CA SER A 189 16.77 -12.79 3.86
C SER A 189 15.59 -11.85 4.10
N ALA A 190 14.44 -12.18 3.50
CA ALA A 190 13.22 -11.41 3.64
C ALA A 190 12.08 -12.29 4.17
N ASP A 191 11.26 -11.74 5.05
CA ASP A 191 10.01 -12.37 5.48
C ASP A 191 8.82 -11.85 4.68
N VAL A 192 8.90 -10.57 4.32
CA VAL A 192 7.91 -9.85 3.53
C VAL A 192 8.64 -9.16 2.39
N VAL A 193 8.16 -9.35 1.18
CA VAL A 193 8.63 -8.60 0.02
C VAL A 193 7.50 -7.75 -0.50
N ILE A 194 7.80 -6.48 -0.78
CA ILE A 194 6.88 -5.53 -1.38
C ILE A 194 7.51 -5.07 -2.70
N GLU A 195 6.87 -5.32 -3.83
CA GLU A 195 7.32 -4.82 -5.14
C GLU A 195 6.44 -3.63 -5.53
N ASP A 196 7.02 -2.45 -5.64
CA ASP A 196 6.35 -1.24 -6.12
C ASP A 196 6.65 -0.99 -7.61
N GLU A 197 5.72 -0.37 -8.31
CA GLU A 197 5.76 -0.13 -9.75
C GLU A 197 6.11 -1.40 -10.55
N LYS A 198 5.35 -2.47 -10.31
CA LYS A 198 5.60 -3.80 -10.85
C LYS A 198 5.86 -3.86 -12.37
N ASP A 199 5.19 -3.02 -13.14
CA ASP A 199 5.34 -2.96 -14.61
C ASP A 199 6.69 -2.40 -15.07
N ASP A 200 7.38 -1.63 -14.22
CA ASP A 200 8.72 -1.11 -14.51
C ASP A 200 9.84 -2.07 -14.06
N ILE A 201 9.46 -3.19 -13.42
CA ILE A 201 10.39 -4.20 -12.93
C ILE A 201 10.52 -5.33 -13.97
N PRO A 202 11.74 -5.61 -14.48
CA PRO A 202 11.94 -6.72 -15.42
C PRO A 202 11.54 -8.08 -14.83
N ALA A 203 10.79 -8.88 -15.59
CA ALA A 203 10.22 -10.14 -15.11
C ALA A 203 11.25 -11.17 -14.61
N ASN A 204 12.45 -11.20 -15.20
CA ASN A 204 13.55 -12.06 -14.77
C ASN A 204 14.10 -11.71 -13.38
N MET A 205 13.87 -10.47 -12.91
CA MET A 205 14.35 -10.01 -11.61
C MET A 205 13.39 -10.35 -10.47
N ALA A 206 12.10 -10.52 -10.74
CA ALA A 206 11.08 -10.90 -9.74
C ALA A 206 11.36 -12.27 -9.08
N ALA A 207 11.93 -13.22 -9.84
CA ALA A 207 12.34 -14.52 -9.30
C ALA A 207 13.44 -14.39 -8.23
N LEU A 208 14.31 -13.37 -8.34
CA LEU A 208 15.37 -13.12 -7.37
C LEU A 208 14.81 -12.59 -6.04
N ALA A 209 13.73 -11.81 -6.09
CA ALA A 209 13.02 -11.32 -4.91
C ALA A 209 12.42 -12.49 -4.10
N SER A 210 11.69 -13.38 -4.77
CA SER A 210 11.17 -14.62 -4.16
C SER A 210 12.28 -15.50 -3.55
N GLY A 211 13.45 -15.55 -4.20
CA GLY A 211 14.61 -16.30 -3.71
C GLY A 211 15.17 -15.80 -2.38
N ARG A 212 14.84 -14.59 -1.93
CA ARG A 212 15.26 -14.04 -0.62
C ARG A 212 14.40 -14.54 0.54
N MET A 213 13.25 -15.14 0.23
CA MET A 213 12.26 -15.53 1.22
C MET A 213 12.35 -17.01 1.59
N THR A 214 13.27 -17.77 0.97
CA THR A 214 13.31 -19.24 1.06
C THR A 214 13.40 -19.79 2.48
N VAL A 215 14.10 -19.08 3.37
CA VAL A 215 14.30 -19.45 4.78
C VAL A 215 13.21 -18.92 5.72
N SER A 216 12.33 -18.02 5.24
CA SER A 216 11.29 -17.42 6.07
C SER A 216 10.12 -18.39 6.30
N ALA A 217 9.55 -18.33 7.50
CA ALA A 217 8.29 -19.01 7.83
C ALA A 217 7.04 -18.22 7.40
N GLN A 218 7.17 -16.95 7.02
CA GLN A 218 6.06 -16.10 6.56
C GLN A 218 5.93 -16.12 5.03
N ARG A 219 6.99 -15.72 4.33
CA ARG A 219 7.03 -15.64 2.85
C ARG A 219 5.82 -14.90 2.24
N PHE A 220 5.54 -13.68 2.72
CA PHE A 220 4.46 -12.84 2.17
C PHE A 220 4.96 -11.93 1.05
N HIS A 221 4.32 -11.97 -0.12
CA HIS A 221 4.61 -11.12 -1.27
C HIS A 221 3.47 -10.13 -1.51
N LEU A 222 3.76 -8.83 -1.52
CA LEU A 222 2.83 -7.78 -1.90
C LEU A 222 3.32 -7.13 -3.19
N GLU A 223 2.52 -7.19 -4.25
CA GLU A 223 2.85 -6.64 -5.56
C GLU A 223 1.91 -5.47 -5.87
N ILE A 224 2.49 -4.28 -5.99
CA ILE A 224 1.77 -3.02 -6.13
C ILE A 224 2.10 -2.43 -7.49
N GLY A 225 1.07 -1.99 -8.20
CA GLY A 225 1.29 -1.31 -9.47
C GLY A 225 0.01 -0.82 -10.13
N THR A 226 0.21 0.03 -11.13
CA THR A 226 -0.81 0.31 -12.15
C THR A 226 -0.71 -0.75 -13.24
N GLN A 227 -1.84 -1.24 -13.76
CA GLN A 227 -1.89 -2.20 -14.86
C GLN A 227 -1.67 -1.49 -16.22
N ARG A 228 -0.42 -1.19 -16.59
CA ARG A 228 -0.06 -0.45 -17.81
C ARG A 228 0.09 -1.34 -19.03
N ILE A 229 0.49 -2.59 -18.85
CA ILE A 229 0.82 -3.51 -19.96
C ILE A 229 -0.11 -4.72 -19.92
N HIS A 230 -0.98 -4.85 -20.92
CA HIS A 230 -1.87 -6.01 -21.03
C HIS A 230 -1.08 -7.32 -21.22
N GLY A 231 -1.49 -8.38 -20.50
CA GLY A 231 -0.89 -9.71 -20.52
C GLY A 231 0.50 -9.79 -19.88
N SER A 232 0.98 -8.73 -19.23
CA SER A 232 2.31 -8.66 -18.60
C SER A 232 2.25 -7.98 -17.24
N GLY A 233 3.38 -7.98 -16.53
CA GLY A 233 3.55 -7.25 -15.26
C GLY A 233 2.40 -7.46 -14.27
N GLN A 234 1.91 -6.36 -13.71
CA GLN A 234 0.80 -6.32 -12.76
C GLN A 234 -0.50 -6.92 -13.32
N ASN A 235 -0.78 -6.72 -14.61
CA ASN A 235 -2.00 -7.26 -15.22
C ASN A 235 -1.95 -8.80 -15.25
N LYS A 236 -0.83 -9.38 -15.66
CA LYS A 236 -0.64 -10.84 -15.61
C LYS A 236 -0.72 -11.41 -14.20
N VAL A 237 -0.15 -10.70 -13.21
CA VAL A 237 -0.20 -11.12 -11.81
C VAL A 237 -1.65 -11.15 -11.34
N TRP A 238 -2.40 -10.08 -11.58
CA TRP A 238 -3.82 -9.99 -11.23
C TRP A 238 -4.67 -11.06 -11.96
N GLU A 239 -4.37 -11.33 -13.23
CA GLU A 239 -5.06 -12.37 -14.02
C GLU A 239 -4.83 -13.80 -13.50
N SER A 240 -3.72 -14.04 -12.80
CA SER A 240 -3.27 -15.38 -12.39
C SER A 240 -3.78 -15.87 -11.03
N GLY A 241 -4.53 -15.05 -10.29
CA GLY A 241 -5.05 -15.40 -8.96
C GLY A 241 -6.53 -15.03 -8.78
N SER A 242 -7.00 -15.06 -7.54
CA SER A 242 -8.37 -14.69 -7.21
C SER A 242 -8.57 -13.18 -7.43
N LYS A 243 -9.64 -12.80 -8.16
CA LYS A 243 -9.83 -11.43 -8.66
C LYS A 243 -10.88 -10.67 -7.87
N GLY A 244 -10.45 -9.96 -6.84
CA GLY A 244 -11.29 -8.99 -6.13
C GLY A 244 -11.30 -7.64 -6.86
N VAL A 245 -12.49 -7.06 -7.03
CA VAL A 245 -12.67 -5.71 -7.57
C VAL A 245 -13.54 -4.87 -6.66
N VAL A 246 -13.20 -3.58 -6.56
CA VAL A 246 -14.05 -2.61 -5.86
C VAL A 246 -15.18 -2.15 -6.77
N LEU A 247 -16.35 -1.98 -6.20
CA LEU A 247 -17.53 -1.43 -6.83
C LEU A 247 -18.02 -0.22 -6.03
N LEU A 248 -18.34 0.86 -6.75
CA LEU A 248 -18.90 2.08 -6.20
C LEU A 248 -20.28 2.33 -6.81
N ALA A 249 -21.12 3.04 -6.08
CA ALA A 249 -22.46 3.40 -6.52
C ALA A 249 -22.80 4.82 -6.06
N CYS A 250 -23.71 5.46 -6.78
CA CYS A 250 -24.26 6.75 -6.35
C CYS A 250 -25.28 6.57 -5.20
N PRO A 251 -25.54 7.63 -4.40
CA PRO A 251 -26.52 7.59 -3.32
C PRO A 251 -27.90 7.07 -3.72
N SER A 252 -28.37 7.42 -4.93
CA SER A 252 -29.65 6.93 -5.46
C SER A 252 -29.67 5.41 -5.68
N THR A 253 -28.57 4.82 -6.16
CA THR A 253 -28.43 3.36 -6.29
C THR A 253 -28.40 2.71 -4.90
N TRP A 254 -27.64 3.29 -3.96
CA TRP A 254 -27.59 2.82 -2.58
C TRP A 254 -28.95 2.79 -1.89
N ALA A 255 -29.83 3.76 -2.16
CA ALA A 255 -31.17 3.84 -1.57
C ALA A 255 -32.09 2.66 -1.94
N THR A 256 -31.76 1.94 -3.02
CA THR A 256 -32.54 0.78 -3.51
C THR A 256 -31.80 -0.54 -3.37
N PHE A 257 -30.54 -0.50 -2.90
CA PHE A 257 -29.71 -1.68 -2.73
C PHE A 257 -30.00 -2.38 -1.39
N ASP A 258 -30.23 -3.70 -1.45
CA ASP A 258 -30.38 -4.54 -0.27
C ASP A 258 -29.01 -5.09 0.18
N ALA A 259 -28.54 -4.61 1.33
CA ALA A 259 -27.27 -4.99 1.94
C ALA A 259 -27.23 -6.43 2.48
N ALA A 260 -28.34 -7.19 2.48
CA ALA A 260 -28.34 -8.60 2.88
C ALA A 260 -27.56 -9.53 1.92
N ARG A 261 -26.97 -9.00 0.84
CA ARG A 261 -26.28 -9.77 -0.23
C ARG A 261 -24.77 -9.97 -0.02
N HIS A 262 -24.24 -9.65 1.15
CA HIS A 262 -22.82 -9.78 1.44
C HIS A 262 -22.49 -11.19 1.93
N ILE A 263 -21.46 -11.80 1.35
CA ILE A 263 -20.81 -13.01 1.84
C ILE A 263 -19.53 -12.60 2.56
N LYS A 264 -19.42 -13.01 3.82
CA LYS A 264 -18.18 -12.94 4.57
C LYS A 264 -17.38 -14.20 4.34
N THR A 265 -16.14 -14.06 3.89
CA THR A 265 -15.21 -15.18 3.74
C THR A 265 -14.58 -15.55 5.08
N ASP A 266 -13.97 -16.73 5.15
CA ASP A 266 -13.18 -17.17 6.31
C ASP A 266 -11.98 -16.25 6.58
N PHE A 267 -11.59 -15.45 5.58
CA PHE A 267 -10.53 -14.45 5.68
C PHE A 267 -11.01 -13.11 6.26
N GLY A 268 -12.30 -13.01 6.61
CA GLY A 268 -12.92 -11.79 7.13
C GLY A 268 -13.24 -10.75 6.07
N HIS A 269 -13.08 -11.08 4.79
CA HIS A 269 -13.40 -10.22 3.65
C HIS A 269 -14.89 -10.32 3.31
N GLU A 270 -15.52 -9.18 3.04
CA GLU A 270 -16.94 -9.13 2.68
C GLU A 270 -17.09 -8.76 1.20
N HIS A 271 -17.83 -9.57 0.45
CA HIS A 271 -18.05 -9.36 -0.97
C HIS A 271 -19.46 -9.73 -1.41
N VAL A 272 -19.88 -9.21 -2.55
CA VAL A 272 -21.13 -9.59 -3.22
C VAL A 272 -20.88 -10.66 -4.28
N VAL A 273 -21.82 -11.60 -4.38
CA VAL A 273 -21.74 -12.75 -5.32
C VAL A 273 -21.82 -12.29 -6.78
N SER A 274 -22.58 -11.23 -7.05
CA SER A 274 -22.73 -10.65 -8.37
C SER A 274 -22.74 -9.13 -8.28
N VAL A 275 -22.28 -8.48 -9.35
CA VAL A 275 -22.30 -7.01 -9.48
C VAL A 275 -23.76 -6.53 -9.44
N PRO A 276 -24.18 -5.76 -8.42
CA PRO A 276 -25.55 -5.28 -8.35
C PRO A 276 -25.81 -4.20 -9.43
N PRO A 277 -27.05 -4.07 -9.93
CA PRO A 277 -27.38 -3.03 -10.89
C PRO A 277 -27.01 -1.63 -10.39
N GLY A 278 -26.40 -0.81 -11.26
CA GLY A 278 -26.01 0.57 -10.93
C GLY A 278 -24.70 0.71 -10.17
N PHE A 279 -24.06 -0.39 -9.78
CA PHE A 279 -22.69 -0.38 -9.26
C PHE A 279 -21.68 -0.42 -10.41
N LEU A 280 -20.58 0.30 -10.23
CA LEU A 280 -19.55 0.50 -11.23
C LEU A 280 -18.19 0.13 -10.65
N ASN A 281 -17.39 -0.58 -11.44
CA ASN A 281 -15.97 -0.73 -11.13
C ASN A 281 -15.21 0.53 -11.61
N PRO A 282 -14.46 1.22 -10.74
CA PRO A 282 -13.73 2.43 -11.12
C PRO A 282 -12.66 2.21 -12.18
N GLU A 283 -11.97 1.06 -12.18
CA GLU A 283 -10.91 0.78 -13.17
C GLU A 283 -11.49 0.59 -14.58
N GLU A 284 -12.62 -0.11 -14.70
CA GLU A 284 -13.30 -0.32 -15.98
C GLU A 284 -14.00 0.92 -16.51
N SER A 285 -14.40 1.83 -15.62
CA SER A 285 -15.12 3.05 -15.97
C SER A 285 -14.18 4.24 -16.21
N TRP A 286 -12.88 4.05 -16.04
CA TRP A 286 -11.87 5.09 -16.27
C TRP A 286 -11.68 5.33 -17.78
N PRO A 287 -11.45 6.59 -18.23
CA PRO A 287 -11.41 7.84 -17.47
C PRO A 287 -12.78 8.49 -17.22
N GLN A 288 -13.83 7.98 -17.87
CA GLN A 288 -15.15 8.63 -17.96
C GLN A 288 -15.88 8.82 -16.62
N ILE A 289 -15.46 8.08 -15.60
CA ILE A 289 -15.93 8.23 -14.21
C ILE A 289 -15.35 9.46 -13.51
N CYS A 290 -14.22 10.00 -13.97
CA CYS A 290 -13.53 11.12 -13.34
C CYS A 290 -14.05 12.46 -13.84
N ARG A 291 -14.37 13.36 -12.90
CA ARG A 291 -14.85 14.72 -13.20
C ARG A 291 -14.06 15.78 -12.45
N LEU A 292 -14.04 16.99 -13.03
CA LEU A 292 -13.47 18.19 -12.43
C LEU A 292 -14.59 19.08 -11.88
N ALA A 293 -14.61 19.31 -10.56
CA ALA A 293 -15.55 20.23 -9.94
C ALA A 293 -15.15 21.69 -10.22
N LEU A 294 -15.71 22.30 -11.26
CA LEU A 294 -15.33 23.67 -11.69
C LEU A 294 -15.58 24.72 -10.61
N THR A 295 -16.61 24.49 -9.79
CA THR A 295 -17.01 25.39 -8.70
C THR A 295 -16.47 24.97 -7.33
N GLY A 296 -15.64 23.92 -7.28
CA GLY A 296 -15.16 23.31 -6.04
C GLY A 296 -16.17 22.39 -5.34
N THR A 297 -17.42 22.35 -5.81
CA THR A 297 -18.45 21.40 -5.35
C THR A 297 -18.90 20.52 -6.52
N PRO A 298 -19.03 19.18 -6.34
CA PRO A 298 -19.48 18.26 -7.39
C PRO A 298 -20.83 18.61 -8.01
N ARG A 299 -20.93 18.57 -9.35
CA ARG A 299 -22.17 18.78 -10.12
C ARG A 299 -22.33 17.75 -11.24
N ARG A 300 -23.58 17.57 -11.72
CA ARG A 300 -23.87 16.57 -12.76
C ARG A 300 -23.33 16.95 -14.14
N ASP A 301 -23.22 18.24 -14.39
CA ASP A 301 -22.77 18.86 -15.65
C ASP A 301 -21.27 19.21 -15.65
N ASP A 302 -20.55 18.90 -14.57
CA ASP A 302 -19.11 19.11 -14.49
C ASP A 302 -18.37 18.33 -15.58
N PRO A 303 -17.28 18.90 -16.14
CA PRO A 303 -16.49 18.26 -17.18
C PRO A 303 -15.96 16.87 -16.81
N ILE A 304 -15.95 15.99 -17.80
CA ILE A 304 -15.50 14.58 -17.71
C ILE A 304 -14.09 14.47 -18.28
N LEU A 305 -13.24 13.67 -17.63
CA LEU A 305 -11.91 13.33 -18.14
C LEU A 305 -12.03 12.49 -19.42
N GLY A 306 -11.45 12.98 -20.51
CA GLY A 306 -11.28 12.27 -21.77
C GLY A 306 -10.02 11.40 -21.79
N PHE A 307 -9.92 10.54 -22.80
CA PHE A 307 -8.73 9.72 -23.03
C PHE A 307 -7.48 10.55 -23.39
N GLU A 308 -7.67 11.76 -23.91
CA GLU A 308 -6.59 12.71 -24.22
C GLU A 308 -6.02 13.40 -22.96
N GLY A 309 -6.58 13.12 -21.78
CA GLY A 309 -6.16 13.74 -20.52
C GLY A 309 -6.72 15.15 -20.29
N ASP A 310 -7.64 15.59 -21.15
CA ASP A 310 -8.38 16.85 -21.04
C ASP A 310 -9.76 16.64 -20.41
N PHE A 311 -10.34 17.69 -19.85
CA PHE A 311 -11.70 17.66 -19.29
C PHE A 311 -12.66 18.35 -20.24
N ARG A 312 -13.72 17.65 -20.67
CA ARG A 312 -14.71 18.13 -21.64
C ARG A 312 -16.11 18.15 -21.06
N HIS A 313 -16.95 19.08 -21.49
CA HIS A 313 -18.35 19.09 -21.06
C HIS A 313 -19.07 17.83 -21.55
N PRO A 314 -19.98 17.25 -20.75
CA PRO A 314 -20.74 16.07 -21.18
C PRO A 314 -21.45 16.30 -22.53
N GLY A 315 -21.20 15.42 -23.50
CA GLY A 315 -21.80 15.51 -24.84
C GLY A 315 -21.20 16.58 -25.76
N SER A 316 -20.05 17.17 -25.41
CA SER A 316 -19.36 18.18 -26.21
C SER A 316 -17.88 17.83 -26.38
N ASP A 317 -17.33 18.14 -27.56
CA ASP A 317 -15.88 18.07 -27.81
C ASP A 317 -15.11 19.28 -27.29
N THR A 318 -15.80 20.23 -26.67
CA THR A 318 -15.18 21.45 -26.13
C THR A 318 -14.40 21.13 -24.85
N VAL A 319 -13.09 21.38 -24.90
CA VAL A 319 -12.21 21.32 -23.73
C VAL A 319 -12.58 22.44 -22.75
N ALA A 320 -13.05 22.04 -21.57
CA ALA A 320 -13.37 22.93 -20.47
C ALA A 320 -12.12 23.26 -19.63
N ALA A 321 -11.23 22.28 -19.43
CA ALA A 321 -10.00 22.45 -18.66
C ALA A 321 -8.96 21.35 -18.96
N ASN A 322 -7.71 21.61 -18.58
CA ASN A 322 -6.66 20.60 -18.47
C ASN A 322 -6.42 20.24 -17.00
N TYR A 323 -5.76 19.11 -16.74
CA TYR A 323 -5.34 18.76 -15.39
C TYR A 323 -4.46 19.86 -14.76
N GLN A 324 -4.84 20.28 -13.56
CA GLN A 324 -4.08 21.23 -12.75
C GLN A 324 -4.00 20.70 -11.31
N PRO A 325 -2.80 20.60 -10.71
CA PRO A 325 -2.66 20.27 -9.30
C PRO A 325 -3.47 21.22 -8.40
N GLY A 326 -4.06 20.69 -7.33
CA GLY A 326 -4.84 21.47 -6.36
C GLY A 326 -6.30 21.72 -6.75
N ARG A 327 -6.75 21.27 -7.93
CA ARG A 327 -8.17 21.23 -8.28
C ARG A 327 -8.89 20.07 -7.60
N VAL A 328 -10.21 20.17 -7.48
CA VAL A 328 -11.07 19.13 -6.90
C VAL A 328 -11.54 18.19 -8.02
N PHE A 329 -11.10 16.94 -7.95
CA PHE A 329 -11.52 15.86 -8.84
C PHE A 329 -12.33 14.84 -8.04
N TYR A 330 -13.34 14.23 -8.66
CA TYR A 330 -14.19 13.25 -8.00
C TYR A 330 -14.71 12.20 -8.98
N TYR A 331 -15.21 11.09 -8.44
CA TYR A 331 -15.85 10.04 -9.23
C TYR A 331 -17.35 10.28 -9.36
N ALA A 332 -17.88 10.08 -10.55
CA ALA A 332 -19.30 10.22 -10.86
C ALA A 332 -19.75 9.12 -11.82
N ASN A 333 -21.02 8.75 -11.72
CA ASN A 333 -21.63 7.84 -12.68
C ASN A 333 -21.51 8.45 -14.10
N PRO A 334 -20.94 7.73 -15.08
CA PRO A 334 -20.68 8.29 -16.41
C PRO A 334 -21.97 8.64 -17.17
N ILE A 335 -23.09 8.00 -16.82
CA ILE A 335 -24.40 8.21 -17.46
C ILE A 335 -25.17 9.33 -16.76
N THR A 336 -25.30 9.29 -15.43
CA THR A 336 -26.17 10.24 -14.70
C THR A 336 -25.44 11.49 -14.21
N GLY A 337 -24.10 11.46 -14.17
CA GLY A 337 -23.27 12.51 -13.56
C GLY A 337 -23.39 12.62 -12.04
N GLU A 338 -24.15 11.74 -11.39
CA GLU A 338 -24.27 11.74 -9.94
C GLU A 338 -22.93 11.29 -9.30
N PRO A 339 -22.42 12.01 -8.29
CA PRO A 339 -21.21 11.60 -7.58
C PRO A 339 -21.34 10.17 -7.02
N LEU A 340 -20.26 9.40 -7.14
CA LEU A 340 -20.17 8.08 -6.55
C LEU A 340 -19.75 8.19 -5.09
N ASP A 341 -20.29 7.30 -4.28
CA ASP A 341 -19.95 7.20 -2.87
C ASP A 341 -18.68 6.36 -2.71
N CYS A 342 -17.55 7.03 -2.47
CA CYS A 342 -16.25 6.40 -2.23
C CYS A 342 -16.07 5.89 -0.79
N ASP A 343 -16.95 6.27 0.13
CA ASP A 343 -16.87 5.90 1.55
C ASP A 343 -17.66 4.62 1.84
N ARG A 344 -18.56 4.23 0.94
CA ARG A 344 -19.26 2.95 0.96
C ARG A 344 -18.91 2.10 -0.26
N PRO A 345 -17.66 1.60 -0.40
CA PRO A 345 -17.35 0.63 -1.44
C PRO A 345 -17.88 -0.76 -1.07
N ILE A 346 -18.21 -1.57 -2.08
CA ILE A 346 -18.38 -3.01 -1.92
C ILE A 346 -17.35 -3.75 -2.78
N TRP A 347 -17.07 -4.99 -2.40
CA TRP A 347 -16.16 -5.85 -3.17
C TRP A 347 -16.93 -6.92 -3.91
N HIS A 348 -16.44 -7.29 -5.09
CA HIS A 348 -16.94 -8.42 -5.86
C HIS A 348 -15.76 -9.28 -6.31
N HIS A 349 -15.90 -10.60 -6.21
CA HIS A 349 -14.89 -11.54 -6.69
C HIS A 349 -15.33 -12.08 -8.04
N ARG A 350 -14.61 -11.70 -9.10
CA ARG A 350 -14.90 -12.15 -10.48
C ARG A 350 -14.51 -13.60 -10.71
N ASP A 351 -13.45 -14.02 -10.02
CA ASP A 351 -12.84 -15.33 -10.16
C ASP A 351 -12.39 -15.76 -8.76
N PRO A 352 -13.23 -16.48 -8.00
CA PRO A 352 -12.87 -17.03 -6.71
C PRO A 352 -12.07 -18.31 -6.94
N SER A 353 -10.84 -18.19 -7.44
CA SER A 353 -9.90 -19.30 -7.59
C SER A 353 -9.30 -19.72 -6.26
#